data_AF-A0A1H6YS50-F1
#
_entry.id   AF-A0A1H6YS50-F1
#
_cell.length_a   1.000
_cell.length_b   1.000
_cell.length_c   1.000
_cell.angle_alpha   90.00
_cell.angle_beta   90.00
_cell.angle_gamma   90.00
#
_symmetry.space_group_name_H-M   'P 1'
#
loop_
_entity.id
_entity.type
_entity.pdbx_description
1 polymer ?
#
loop_
_entity_poly.entity_id
_entity_poly.type
_entity_poly.pdbx_seq_one_letter_code
_entity_poly.pdbx_strand_id
1 'polypeptide(L)'
;MRRSTRSRRPSGSARTKRLLAVGATLAVFGGVVAVTQISSAGDRRQNNQQRPVSADCVEPSPGATAPTGRGVTTTRTWQNGRWVTNHWGDGQQTVEECQETRTGTGGATTGAVAVACPDVVGRLPQVPDRARAEVDRNLNALQTQITEADQRLAAEGNRGQAFINNSILGPLASKRRATLDRITIAIDRFGPRPRGLANLATCQVRPVDNTNGGNNGGNNGGGNDNGGGNDGGGNNGGGNNGGGNNNGLDVLANNCDNSQLQRHDGFQNGNRCITTAFGEVGSAANNPSLLITDSPQQVNRNEGFALRISTRNLIRDRFLPAGQGGYYLESSLLNEQGLTRGHFHTACRMLPNVNEAPAPEPVPAFFVATEDGGGGAQPDEVTIQVPGLPDSGIAQCAVWAGDGSHRIPMSERANQTPAFDAVRIQVN
;
A
#
# COMPACT_ATOMS: atom_id res chain seq x y z
N MET A 1 -7.13 57.52 -78.94
CA MET A 1 -6.49 58.22 -80.08
C MET A 1 -5.77 57.20 -80.97
N ARG A 2 -5.49 57.55 -82.24
CA ARG A 2 -4.54 56.99 -83.25
C ARG A 2 -4.16 55.48 -83.30
N ARG A 3 -4.01 54.98 -84.54
CA ARG A 3 -3.71 53.59 -84.96
C ARG A 3 -2.23 53.17 -84.82
N SER A 4 -2.00 51.84 -84.73
CA SER A 4 -0.89 51.07 -85.36
C SER A 4 0.57 51.34 -84.89
N THR A 5 1.61 50.52 -85.14
CA THR A 5 1.90 49.49 -86.17
C THR A 5 2.79 48.32 -85.67
N ARG A 6 2.82 47.19 -86.44
CA ARG A 6 3.96 46.28 -86.81
C ARG A 6 5.23 46.15 -85.93
N SER A 7 6.02 45.05 -85.89
CA SER A 7 5.91 43.59 -86.12
C SER A 7 7.32 42.97 -86.22
N ARG A 8 7.61 41.78 -85.68
CA ARG A 8 8.69 40.88 -86.20
C ARG A 8 8.51 39.40 -85.78
N ARG A 9 9.25 38.51 -86.47
CA ARG A 9 9.25 37.02 -86.48
C ARG A 9 10.72 36.54 -86.67
N PRO A 10 11.12 35.25 -86.81
CA PRO A 10 10.40 33.95 -86.95
C PRO A 10 9.98 33.36 -85.58
N SER A 11 9.68 32.07 -85.28
CA SER A 11 9.69 30.75 -85.98
C SER A 11 8.35 29.99 -85.69
N GLY A 12 8.08 28.69 -85.91
CA GLY A 12 8.82 27.52 -86.43
C GLY A 12 9.42 26.61 -85.32
N SER A 13 9.16 25.29 -85.22
CA SER A 13 8.22 24.39 -85.93
C SER A 13 7.52 23.44 -84.92
N ALA A 14 6.22 23.15 -85.04
CA ALA A 14 5.61 21.91 -85.58
C ALA A 14 5.75 20.65 -84.67
N ARG A 15 4.71 19.79 -84.47
CA ARG A 15 3.28 19.82 -84.89
C ARG A 15 2.42 18.88 -84.02
N THR A 16 1.22 19.33 -83.61
CA THR A 16 -0.09 18.62 -83.54
C THR A 16 -0.14 17.13 -83.08
N LYS A 17 -0.88 16.75 -82.02
CA LYS A 17 -2.36 16.56 -81.97
C LYS A 17 -2.83 16.44 -80.50
N ARG A 18 -3.85 17.19 -80.04
CA ARG A 18 -5.33 16.88 -79.99
C ARG A 18 -5.67 15.75 -78.99
N LEU A 19 -6.70 15.81 -78.12
CA LEU A 19 -7.83 16.76 -77.88
C LEU A 19 -8.35 16.62 -76.41
N LEU A 20 -9.12 17.62 -75.93
CA LEU A 20 -10.18 17.63 -74.87
C LEU A 20 -9.97 16.82 -73.56
N ALA A 21 -10.10 17.35 -72.33
CA ALA A 21 -11.03 18.32 -71.67
C ALA A 21 -12.28 17.68 -71.03
N VAL A 22 -12.74 18.29 -69.91
CA VAL A 22 -13.82 17.83 -68.99
C VAL A 22 -13.42 16.58 -68.20
N GLY A 23 -13.77 16.41 -66.91
CA GLY A 23 -14.43 17.28 -65.94
C GLY A 23 -14.66 16.51 -64.63
N ALA A 24 -14.96 17.18 -63.52
CA ALA A 24 -15.13 16.51 -62.24
C ALA A 24 -16.38 15.60 -62.19
N THR A 25 -16.27 14.45 -61.51
CA THR A 25 -17.44 13.65 -61.10
C THR A 25 -17.12 12.97 -59.78
N LEU A 26 -17.97 13.21 -58.77
CA LEU A 26 -17.92 12.51 -57.49
C LEU A 26 -18.43 11.07 -57.66
N ALA A 27 -17.69 10.10 -57.11
CA ALA A 27 -18.17 8.74 -56.92
C ALA A 27 -18.10 8.43 -55.42
N VAL A 28 -19.22 7.96 -54.85
CA VAL A 28 -19.36 7.57 -53.44
C VAL A 28 -19.91 6.15 -53.39
N PHE A 29 -19.57 5.41 -52.33
CA PHE A 29 -19.95 4.03 -51.98
C PHE A 29 -19.10 2.90 -52.58
N GLY A 30 -18.93 1.84 -51.77
CA GLY A 30 -17.99 0.72 -51.98
C GLY A 30 -16.62 0.96 -51.33
N GLY A 31 -16.33 0.55 -50.08
CA GLY A 31 -17.17 -0.18 -49.11
C GLY A 31 -16.65 -1.58 -48.79
N VAL A 32 -15.67 -1.68 -47.89
CA VAL A 32 -15.27 -2.91 -47.13
C VAL A 32 -14.75 -2.47 -45.76
N VAL A 33 -15.02 -3.25 -44.71
CA VAL A 33 -14.48 -3.02 -43.36
C VAL A 33 -13.06 -3.58 -43.24
N ALA A 34 -12.12 -2.76 -42.77
CA ALA A 34 -10.78 -3.18 -42.37
C ALA A 34 -10.30 -2.41 -41.12
N VAL A 35 -11.04 -2.53 -40.01
CA VAL A 35 -10.60 -2.02 -38.70
C VAL A 35 -9.59 -3.01 -38.11
N THR A 36 -8.38 -3.01 -38.68
CA THR A 36 -7.25 -3.83 -38.24
C THR A 36 -5.96 -2.99 -38.13
N GLN A 37 -6.07 -1.75 -37.66
CA GLN A 37 -4.97 -1.18 -36.89
C GLN A 37 -4.97 -1.78 -35.47
N ILE A 38 -4.62 -3.06 -35.42
CA ILE A 38 -3.91 -3.60 -34.25
C ILE A 38 -2.63 -2.76 -34.17
N SER A 39 -2.45 -2.03 -33.08
CA SER A 39 -1.21 -1.29 -32.84
C SER A 39 -0.08 -2.29 -32.62
N SER A 40 0.56 -2.70 -33.70
CA SER A 40 1.84 -3.41 -33.67
C SER A 40 2.88 -2.48 -33.06
N ALA A 41 3.03 -2.53 -31.73
CA ALA A 41 4.14 -1.95 -30.99
C ALA A 41 5.42 -2.72 -31.36
N GLY A 42 5.91 -2.48 -32.58
CA GLY A 42 7.00 -3.24 -33.17
C GLY A 42 8.29 -3.05 -32.38
N ASP A 43 8.90 -4.18 -31.98
CA ASP A 43 10.08 -4.22 -31.15
C ASP A 43 11.25 -3.40 -31.71
N ARG A 44 11.40 -2.16 -31.23
CA ARG A 44 12.73 -1.60 -31.06
C ARG A 44 13.38 -2.29 -29.87
N ARG A 45 14.08 -3.39 -30.15
CA ARG A 45 14.99 -4.06 -29.22
C ARG A 45 16.12 -3.10 -28.82
N GLN A 46 15.84 -2.21 -27.87
CA GLN A 46 16.89 -1.54 -27.11
C GLN A 46 17.41 -2.54 -26.07
N ASN A 47 18.69 -2.90 -26.18
CA ASN A 47 19.33 -3.88 -25.31
C ASN A 47 19.23 -3.45 -23.85
N ASN A 48 18.52 -4.23 -23.06
CA ASN A 48 18.67 -4.36 -21.60
C ASN A 48 18.81 -3.06 -20.79
N GLN A 49 18.19 -1.96 -21.23
CA GLN A 49 18.05 -0.73 -20.42
C GLN A 49 16.92 -0.91 -19.40
N GLN A 50 17.17 -1.84 -18.48
CA GLN A 50 16.45 -1.97 -17.22
C GLN A 50 16.45 -0.59 -16.56
N ARG A 51 15.25 0.02 -16.45
CA ARG A 51 15.12 1.38 -15.92
C ARG A 51 15.74 1.42 -14.52
N PRO A 52 16.71 2.32 -14.25
CA PRO A 52 17.26 2.42 -12.91
C PRO A 52 16.14 2.89 -11.97
N VAL A 53 15.82 2.03 -11.01
CA VAL A 53 15.31 2.47 -9.70
C VAL A 53 16.30 3.51 -9.19
N SER A 54 15.84 4.62 -8.60
CA SER A 54 16.75 5.65 -8.10
C SER A 54 17.59 5.08 -6.96
N ALA A 55 18.89 4.85 -7.23
CA ALA A 55 19.86 4.40 -6.22
C ALA A 55 20.18 5.49 -5.17
N ASP A 56 19.71 6.71 -5.41
CA ASP A 56 19.77 7.86 -4.51
C ASP A 56 18.62 7.87 -3.50
N CYS A 57 18.79 8.60 -2.40
CA CYS A 57 17.72 8.87 -1.44
C CYS A 57 17.05 10.18 -1.83
N VAL A 58 15.72 10.20 -1.84
CA VAL A 58 14.91 11.35 -2.25
C VAL A 58 14.12 11.89 -1.07
N GLU A 59 13.77 13.18 -1.12
CA GLU A 59 12.90 13.80 -0.13
C GLU A 59 11.55 13.06 -0.08
N PRO A 60 11.02 12.75 1.12
CA PRO A 60 9.74 12.08 1.26
C PRO A 60 8.60 12.94 0.73
N SER A 61 7.55 12.30 0.21
CA SER A 61 6.30 13.01 -0.07
C SER A 61 5.75 13.67 1.21
N PRO A 62 5.16 14.88 1.14
CA PRO A 62 4.72 15.57 2.35
C PRO A 62 3.68 14.77 3.16
N GLY A 63 3.57 15.06 4.46
CA GLY A 63 2.62 14.41 5.36
C GLY A 63 3.07 13.06 5.95
N ALA A 64 4.24 12.55 5.56
CA ALA A 64 4.71 11.19 5.89
C ALA A 64 5.20 10.94 7.34
N THR A 65 4.81 11.73 8.34
CA THR A 65 5.35 11.61 9.72
C THR A 65 4.34 11.00 10.68
N ALA A 66 4.72 9.93 11.41
CA ALA A 66 3.87 9.39 12.47
C ALA A 66 3.74 10.37 13.66
N PRO A 67 2.64 10.31 14.44
CA PRO A 67 2.42 11.18 15.60
C PRO A 67 3.48 11.09 16.72
N THR A 68 4.33 10.06 16.71
CA THR A 68 5.31 9.77 17.76
C THR A 68 6.68 10.42 17.56
N GLY A 69 6.89 11.19 16.49
CA GLY A 69 8.08 12.02 16.29
C GLY A 69 8.65 11.98 14.88
N ARG A 70 9.59 12.90 14.58
CA ARG A 70 10.38 12.84 13.33
C ARG A 70 11.08 11.48 13.22
N GLY A 71 11.03 10.91 12.02
CA GLY A 71 11.69 9.65 11.68
C GLY A 71 10.93 8.36 12.01
N VAL A 72 9.84 8.43 12.80
CA VAL A 72 8.97 7.26 12.96
C VAL A 72 8.10 7.13 11.70
N THR A 73 8.55 6.31 10.75
CA THR A 73 7.83 5.99 9.51
C THR A 73 6.85 4.82 9.66
N THR A 74 6.89 4.10 10.80
CA THR A 74 6.08 2.89 11.01
C THR A 74 5.55 2.85 12.44
N THR A 75 4.25 2.58 12.61
CA THR A 75 3.63 2.30 13.92
C THR A 75 3.02 0.90 13.94
N ARG A 76 2.90 0.29 15.13
CA ARG A 76 2.34 -1.05 15.31
C ARG A 76 1.23 -1.06 16.35
N THR A 77 0.23 -1.91 16.14
CA THR A 77 -0.91 -2.14 17.05
C THR A 77 -1.19 -3.63 17.16
N TRP A 78 -1.54 -4.13 18.34
CA TRP A 78 -1.82 -5.56 18.54
C TRP A 78 -3.32 -5.83 18.43
N GLN A 79 -3.72 -6.50 17.35
CA GLN A 79 -5.12 -6.73 16.99
C GLN A 79 -5.35 -8.21 16.70
N ASN A 80 -6.47 -8.78 17.16
CA ASN A 80 -6.90 -10.15 16.83
C ASN A 80 -5.85 -11.28 17.02
N GLY A 81 -4.82 -11.04 17.84
CA GLY A 81 -3.72 -12.00 18.11
C GLY A 81 -2.47 -11.84 17.24
N ARG A 82 -2.39 -10.78 16.41
CA ARG A 82 -1.25 -10.45 15.54
C ARG A 82 -0.84 -8.97 15.66
N TRP A 83 0.33 -8.63 15.10
CA TRP A 83 0.74 -7.23 14.93
C TRP A 83 0.21 -6.67 13.62
N VAL A 84 -0.57 -5.59 13.68
CA VAL A 84 -0.89 -4.75 12.53
C VAL A 84 0.14 -3.63 12.43
N THR A 85 0.85 -3.58 11.31
CA THR A 85 1.91 -2.61 11.02
C THR A 85 1.39 -1.55 10.04
N ASN A 86 1.54 -0.28 10.39
CA ASN A 86 1.09 0.87 9.61
C ASN A 86 2.28 1.75 9.23
N HIS A 87 2.62 1.79 7.94
CA HIS A 87 3.69 2.61 7.38
C HIS A 87 3.13 3.98 6.98
N TRP A 88 3.57 5.01 7.70
CA TRP A 88 3.15 6.40 7.50
C TRP A 88 3.69 6.95 6.20
N GLY A 89 2.83 7.69 5.48
CA GLY A 89 3.17 8.23 4.17
C GLY A 89 3.74 7.21 3.19
N ASP A 90 3.29 5.96 3.23
CA ASP A 90 3.76 4.88 2.34
C ASP A 90 5.21 4.42 2.60
N GLY A 91 5.66 4.52 3.87
CA GLY A 91 7.02 4.10 4.26
C GLY A 91 8.10 5.04 3.72
N GLN A 92 7.73 6.29 3.45
CA GLN A 92 8.64 7.35 3.05
C GLN A 92 9.51 7.77 4.25
N GLN A 93 10.83 7.62 4.10
CA GLN A 93 11.87 7.98 5.08
C GLN A 93 12.45 9.35 4.76
N THR A 94 13.14 10.01 5.71
CA THR A 94 13.98 11.17 5.32
C THR A 94 15.19 10.71 4.49
N VAL A 95 15.84 11.66 3.82
CA VAL A 95 17.04 11.38 3.01
C VAL A 95 18.14 10.75 3.87
N GLU A 96 18.31 11.21 5.11
CA GLU A 96 19.27 10.69 6.08
C GLU A 96 18.95 9.25 6.51
N GLU A 97 17.70 8.96 6.86
CA GLU A 97 17.27 7.63 7.31
C GLU A 97 17.37 6.58 6.20
N CYS A 98 17.06 6.98 4.97
CA CYS A 98 17.26 6.18 3.77
C CYS A 98 18.76 5.88 3.55
N GLN A 99 19.64 6.86 3.78
CA GLN A 99 21.10 6.66 3.71
C GLN A 99 21.59 5.72 4.81
N GLU A 100 21.20 5.93 6.06
CA GLU A 100 21.52 5.04 7.19
C GLU A 100 21.06 3.61 6.94
N THR A 101 19.84 3.43 6.41
CA THR A 101 19.30 2.11 6.07
C THR A 101 20.19 1.42 5.02
N ARG A 102 20.62 2.16 3.97
CA ARG A 102 21.49 1.63 2.91
C ARG A 102 22.94 1.40 3.34
N THR A 103 23.45 2.11 4.35
CA THR A 103 24.75 1.80 4.98
C THR A 103 24.67 0.71 6.05
N GLY A 104 23.53 0.01 6.17
CA GLY A 104 23.31 -1.04 7.18
C GLY A 104 23.36 -0.53 8.63
N THR A 105 23.18 0.78 8.82
CA THR A 105 23.28 1.48 10.10
C THR A 105 21.89 1.79 10.67
N GLY A 106 20.90 1.97 9.79
CA GLY A 106 19.48 2.04 10.13
C GLY A 106 19.03 0.70 10.71
N GLY A 107 18.62 0.71 11.98
CA GLY A 107 18.49 -0.49 12.81
C GLY A 107 17.35 -1.44 12.43
N ALA A 108 17.56 -2.27 11.40
CA ALA A 108 16.77 -3.48 11.14
C ALA A 108 16.94 -4.50 12.28
N THR A 109 16.23 -4.29 13.37
CA THR A 109 16.30 -5.13 14.58
C THR A 109 15.55 -6.46 14.39
N THR A 110 16.19 -7.38 13.67
CA THR A 110 15.79 -8.78 13.61
C THR A 110 15.80 -9.38 15.03
N GLY A 111 14.66 -9.92 15.46
CA GLY A 111 14.49 -10.41 16.83
C GLY A 111 14.18 -9.33 17.89
N ALA A 112 13.81 -8.11 17.49
CA ALA A 112 13.23 -7.15 18.43
C ALA A 112 11.94 -7.68 19.09
N VAL A 113 11.65 -7.14 20.27
CA VAL A 113 10.43 -7.42 21.02
C VAL A 113 9.76 -6.11 21.43
N ALA A 114 8.43 -6.05 21.37
CA ALA A 114 7.64 -4.84 21.66
C ALA A 114 6.45 -5.15 22.59
N VAL A 115 5.84 -4.09 23.12
CA VAL A 115 4.77 -4.12 24.12
C VAL A 115 3.40 -4.25 23.44
N ALA A 116 2.96 -5.49 23.25
CA ALA A 116 1.62 -5.82 22.76
C ALA A 116 0.56 -5.54 23.85
N CYS A 117 -0.20 -4.46 23.67
CA CYS A 117 -1.37 -4.14 24.48
C CYS A 117 -2.67 -4.52 23.76
N PRO A 118 -3.70 -5.05 24.46
CA PRO A 118 -5.03 -5.23 23.87
C PRO A 118 -5.59 -3.92 23.31
N ASP A 119 -6.18 -3.98 22.12
CA ASP A 119 -6.97 -2.87 21.57
C ASP A 119 -8.12 -2.50 22.51
N VAL A 120 -8.34 -1.19 22.59
CA VAL A 120 -9.34 -0.53 23.42
C VAL A 120 -10.44 0.07 22.56
N VAL A 121 -10.14 0.59 21.37
CA VAL A 121 -11.08 1.39 20.57
C VAL A 121 -12.17 0.51 19.97
N GLY A 122 -11.80 -0.63 19.37
CA GLY A 122 -12.74 -1.65 18.89
C GLY A 122 -13.53 -2.35 20.01
N ARG A 123 -13.24 -2.04 21.28
CA ARG A 123 -13.95 -2.51 22.49
C ARG A 123 -14.79 -1.42 23.18
N LEU A 124 -14.77 -0.16 22.71
CA LEU A 124 -15.67 0.87 23.22
C LEU A 124 -17.09 0.67 22.66
N PRO A 125 -18.14 0.95 23.46
CA PRO A 125 -19.46 1.22 22.91
C PRO A 125 -19.49 2.59 22.22
N GLN A 126 -20.58 2.93 21.53
CA GLN A 126 -20.81 4.27 20.99
C GLN A 126 -20.57 5.34 22.07
N VAL A 127 -19.58 6.22 21.86
CA VAL A 127 -19.19 7.24 22.83
C VAL A 127 -20.15 8.43 22.75
N PRO A 128 -20.83 8.82 23.85
CA PRO A 128 -21.71 9.99 23.87
C PRO A 128 -20.98 11.28 23.50
N ASP A 129 -21.62 12.18 22.76
CA ASP A 129 -21.04 13.43 22.23
C ASP A 129 -20.32 14.28 23.29
N ARG A 130 -20.88 14.33 24.51
CA ARG A 130 -20.33 15.09 25.64
C ARG A 130 -19.12 14.43 26.30
N ALA A 131 -18.85 13.16 26.00
CA ALA A 131 -17.72 12.39 26.51
C ALA A 131 -16.51 12.38 25.56
N ARG A 132 -16.71 12.50 24.23
CA ARG A 132 -15.69 12.20 23.20
C ARG A 132 -14.34 12.84 23.48
N ALA A 133 -14.26 14.17 23.53
CA ALA A 133 -13.02 14.89 23.80
C ALA A 133 -12.30 14.50 25.12
N GLU A 134 -12.98 13.96 26.13
CA GLU A 134 -12.33 13.37 27.31
C GLU A 134 -11.84 11.94 27.07
N VAL A 135 -12.61 11.11 26.36
CA VAL A 135 -12.20 9.77 25.93
C VAL A 135 -10.96 9.86 25.02
N ASP A 136 -10.92 10.76 24.04
CA ASP A 136 -9.82 10.86 23.07
C ASP A 136 -8.50 11.24 23.73
N ARG A 137 -8.54 12.19 24.69
CA ARG A 137 -7.37 12.54 25.52
C ARG A 137 -6.86 11.35 26.34
N ASN A 138 -7.75 10.45 26.77
CA ASN A 138 -7.35 9.22 27.46
C ASN A 138 -6.85 8.14 26.48
N LEU A 139 -7.41 8.03 25.27
CA LEU A 139 -6.92 7.12 24.22
C LEU A 139 -5.50 7.51 23.77
N ASN A 140 -5.26 8.80 23.50
CA ASN A 140 -3.93 9.31 23.20
C ASN A 140 -2.95 9.06 24.37
N ALA A 141 -3.39 9.27 25.62
CA ALA A 141 -2.57 8.93 26.79
C ALA A 141 -2.27 7.43 26.93
N LEU A 142 -3.16 6.52 26.49
CA LEU A 142 -2.89 5.08 26.43
C LEU A 142 -1.80 4.77 25.40
N GLN A 143 -1.77 5.44 24.26
CA GLN A 143 -0.72 5.26 23.26
C GLN A 143 0.63 5.79 23.74
N THR A 144 0.68 6.97 24.39
CA THR A 144 1.91 7.49 25.00
C THR A 144 2.51 6.50 26.01
N GLN A 145 1.66 5.85 26.82
CA GLN A 145 2.10 4.85 27.80
C GLN A 145 2.72 3.61 27.15
N ILE A 146 2.29 3.22 25.95
CA ILE A 146 2.92 2.13 25.18
C ILE A 146 4.30 2.59 24.71
N THR A 147 4.40 3.77 24.09
CA THR A 147 5.68 4.30 23.58
C THR A 147 6.73 4.47 24.68
N GLU A 148 6.35 4.95 25.87
CA GLU A 148 7.23 4.98 27.05
C GLU A 148 7.73 3.59 27.45
N ALA A 149 6.88 2.56 27.35
CA ALA A 149 7.19 1.20 27.74
C ALA A 149 8.08 0.50 26.70
N ASP A 150 7.86 0.72 25.40
CA ASP A 150 8.71 0.24 24.32
C ASP A 150 10.11 0.86 24.37
N GLN A 151 10.23 2.18 24.58
CA GLN A 151 11.52 2.84 24.76
C GLN A 151 12.32 2.23 25.92
N ARG A 152 11.66 1.92 27.04
CA ARG A 152 12.29 1.26 28.18
C ARG A 152 12.55 -0.24 27.96
N LEU A 153 11.75 -0.92 27.13
CA LEU A 153 12.00 -2.30 26.74
C LEU A 153 13.23 -2.41 25.83
N ALA A 154 13.42 -1.47 24.91
CA ALA A 154 14.62 -1.38 24.09
C ALA A 154 15.87 -1.04 24.92
N ALA A 155 15.78 -0.09 25.85
CA ALA A 155 16.92 0.34 26.66
C ALA A 155 17.29 -0.61 27.82
N GLU A 156 16.31 -1.29 28.42
CA GLU A 156 16.48 -2.06 29.67
C GLU A 156 16.00 -3.53 29.58
N GLY A 157 15.46 -4.00 28.45
CA GLY A 157 14.88 -5.35 28.32
C GLY A 157 15.88 -6.49 28.52
N ASN A 158 17.17 -6.25 28.24
CA ASN A 158 18.26 -7.20 28.49
C ASN A 158 18.46 -7.54 29.98
N ARG A 159 17.84 -6.79 30.91
CA ARG A 159 17.83 -7.06 32.36
C ARG A 159 16.96 -8.28 32.75
N GLY A 160 16.32 -8.93 31.77
CA GLY A 160 15.65 -10.22 31.92
C GLY A 160 14.17 -10.15 32.29
N GLN A 161 13.46 -11.28 32.14
CA GLN A 161 12.00 -11.33 32.22
C GLN A 161 11.40 -10.80 33.53
N ALA A 162 12.09 -11.01 34.66
CA ALA A 162 11.65 -10.48 35.95
C ALA A 162 11.66 -8.95 36.00
N PHE A 163 12.65 -8.31 35.38
CA PHE A 163 12.70 -6.84 35.25
C PHE A 163 11.62 -6.34 34.28
N ILE A 164 11.45 -6.98 33.12
CA ILE A 164 10.39 -6.65 32.15
C ILE A 164 9.01 -6.70 32.82
N ASN A 165 8.71 -7.76 33.56
CA ASN A 165 7.43 -7.93 34.24
C ASN A 165 7.23 -6.86 35.33
N ASN A 166 8.20 -6.71 36.25
CA ASN A 166 8.01 -5.91 37.47
C ASN A 166 8.24 -4.41 37.24
N SER A 167 9.13 -4.03 36.33
CA SER A 167 9.59 -2.65 36.14
C SER A 167 9.11 -1.99 34.85
N ILE A 168 8.54 -2.75 33.90
CA ILE A 168 7.96 -2.22 32.66
C ILE A 168 6.47 -2.55 32.58
N LEU A 169 6.09 -3.83 32.46
CA LEU A 169 4.69 -4.24 32.24
C LEU A 169 3.77 -3.97 33.44
N GLY A 170 4.23 -4.17 34.67
CA GLY A 170 3.47 -3.87 35.89
C GLY A 170 3.08 -2.39 36.01
N PRO A 171 4.03 -1.45 35.99
CA PRO A 171 3.76 -0.01 35.98
C PRO A 171 2.88 0.43 34.81
N LEU A 172 3.11 -0.12 33.61
CA LEU A 172 2.27 0.12 32.43
C LEU A 172 0.81 -0.31 32.67
N ALA A 173 0.59 -1.53 33.18
CA ALA A 173 -0.76 -2.04 33.43
C ALA A 173 -1.51 -1.19 34.46
N SER A 174 -0.80 -0.63 35.45
CA SER A 174 -1.36 0.33 36.42
C SER A 174 -1.72 1.68 35.77
N LYS A 175 -0.82 2.28 34.97
CA LYS A 175 -1.12 3.52 34.22
C LYS A 175 -2.31 3.32 33.27
N ARG A 176 -2.34 2.20 32.54
CA ARG A 176 -3.41 1.88 31.59
C ARG A 176 -4.74 1.68 32.28
N ARG A 177 -4.79 0.93 33.40
CA ARG A 177 -6.03 0.72 34.18
C ARG A 177 -6.63 2.06 34.62
N ALA A 178 -5.85 2.92 35.27
CA ALA A 178 -6.29 4.26 35.69
C ALA A 178 -6.71 5.18 34.51
N THR A 179 -6.35 4.84 33.28
CA THR A 179 -6.76 5.56 32.06
C THR A 179 -8.03 4.96 31.45
N LEU A 180 -8.17 3.64 31.47
CA LEU A 180 -9.39 2.89 31.10
C LEU A 180 -10.55 3.16 32.07
N ASP A 181 -10.26 3.32 33.36
CA ASP A 181 -11.25 3.72 34.36
C ASP A 181 -11.75 5.15 34.12
N ARG A 182 -10.85 6.08 33.71
CA ARG A 182 -11.23 7.44 33.29
C ARG A 182 -12.14 7.43 32.05
N ILE A 183 -11.82 6.64 31.02
CA ILE A 183 -12.69 6.44 29.84
C ILE A 183 -14.06 5.89 30.27
N THR A 184 -14.07 4.88 31.14
CA THR A 184 -15.30 4.28 31.65
C THR A 184 -16.18 5.33 32.35
N ILE A 185 -15.60 6.16 33.22
CA ILE A 185 -16.30 7.23 33.94
C ILE A 185 -16.75 8.35 33.00
N ALA A 186 -15.95 8.73 32.00
CA ALA A 186 -16.32 9.77 31.03
C ALA A 186 -17.59 9.39 30.23
N ILE A 187 -17.69 8.12 29.81
CA ILE A 187 -18.88 7.59 29.12
C ILE A 187 -20.07 7.49 30.08
N ASP A 188 -19.87 6.95 31.30
CA ASP A 188 -20.90 6.74 32.32
C ASP A 188 -21.64 8.03 32.75
N ARG A 189 -20.97 9.19 32.68
CA ARG A 189 -21.61 10.50 32.93
C ARG A 189 -22.69 10.87 31.91
N PHE A 190 -22.69 10.27 30.72
CA PHE A 190 -23.50 10.69 29.58
C PHE A 190 -24.16 9.55 28.79
N GLY A 191 -23.98 8.29 29.21
CA GLY A 191 -24.50 7.10 28.55
C GLY A 191 -24.24 5.82 29.37
N PRO A 192 -24.63 4.64 28.88
CA PRO A 192 -24.51 3.39 29.63
C PRO A 192 -23.06 3.02 29.96
N ARG A 193 -22.77 2.72 31.24
CA ARG A 193 -21.42 2.38 31.72
C ARG A 193 -20.78 1.23 30.92
N PRO A 194 -19.61 1.45 30.29
CA PRO A 194 -18.84 0.36 29.68
C PRO A 194 -18.45 -0.70 30.72
N ARG A 195 -18.46 -1.97 30.32
CA ARG A 195 -18.04 -3.09 31.17
C ARG A 195 -16.77 -3.75 30.60
N GLY A 196 -15.88 -4.16 31.48
CA GLY A 196 -14.68 -4.94 31.12
C GLY A 196 -13.47 -4.15 30.59
N LEU A 197 -13.56 -2.83 30.37
CA LEU A 197 -12.42 -2.04 29.85
C LEU A 197 -11.15 -2.16 30.72
N ALA A 198 -11.27 -2.23 32.05
CA ALA A 198 -10.14 -2.43 32.99
C ALA A 198 -9.40 -3.77 32.83
N ASN A 199 -9.93 -4.72 32.04
CA ASN A 199 -9.27 -5.98 31.68
C ASN A 199 -8.30 -5.79 30.49
N LEU A 200 -8.47 -4.74 29.70
CA LEU A 200 -7.60 -4.37 28.56
C LEU A 200 -6.31 -3.64 29.00
N ALA A 201 -6.12 -3.49 30.31
CA ALA A 201 -5.00 -2.78 30.91
C ALA A 201 -3.68 -3.56 30.82
N THR A 202 -3.71 -4.89 30.95
CA THR A 202 -2.52 -5.75 30.95
C THR A 202 -1.98 -5.96 29.54
N CYS A 203 -0.73 -5.54 29.33
CA CYS A 203 0.02 -5.77 28.09
C CYS A 203 1.05 -6.89 28.30
N GLN A 204 1.60 -7.39 27.20
CA GLN A 204 2.60 -8.46 27.20
C GLN A 204 3.72 -8.09 26.22
N VAL A 205 4.92 -8.61 26.44
CA VAL A 205 5.96 -8.55 25.40
C VAL A 205 5.65 -9.58 24.30
N ARG A 206 5.89 -9.20 23.05
CA ARG A 206 5.82 -10.06 21.86
C ARG A 206 7.03 -9.84 20.97
N PRO A 207 7.51 -10.86 20.24
CA PRO A 207 8.36 -10.64 19.07
C PRO A 207 7.70 -9.64 18.13
N VAL A 208 8.50 -8.79 17.50
CA VAL A 208 8.09 -8.06 16.30
C VAL A 208 8.89 -8.61 15.13
N ASP A 209 8.19 -9.32 14.25
CA ASP A 209 8.77 -9.83 13.02
C ASP A 209 8.99 -8.64 12.08
N ASN A 210 10.22 -8.12 12.07
CA ASN A 210 10.71 -7.07 11.17
C ASN A 210 11.01 -7.61 9.74
N THR A 211 10.42 -8.75 9.38
CA THR A 211 10.60 -9.38 8.07
C THR A 211 9.72 -8.70 7.03
N ASN A 212 10.23 -7.62 6.43
CA ASN A 212 9.87 -7.24 5.07
C ASN A 212 10.25 -8.41 4.14
N GLY A 213 9.32 -9.36 3.97
CA GLY A 213 9.52 -10.59 3.20
C GLY A 213 10.07 -11.79 3.98
N GLY A 214 9.45 -12.95 3.77
CA GLY A 214 10.22 -14.19 3.53
C GLY A 214 10.80 -14.98 4.71
N ASN A 215 10.00 -15.29 5.76
CA ASN A 215 10.35 -16.42 6.64
C ASN A 215 10.15 -17.76 5.90
N ASN A 216 11.17 -18.24 5.19
CA ASN A 216 11.22 -19.64 4.74
C ASN A 216 11.61 -20.56 5.91
N GLY A 217 11.05 -21.77 5.96
CA GLY A 217 11.02 -22.59 7.17
C GLY A 217 12.37 -23.16 7.61
N GLY A 218 12.72 -22.97 8.88
CA GLY A 218 13.88 -23.61 9.54
C GLY A 218 13.62 -23.84 11.03
N ASN A 219 13.13 -25.03 11.38
CA ASN A 219 12.91 -25.40 12.79
C ASN A 219 14.23 -25.78 13.51
N ASN A 220 14.29 -25.52 14.81
CA ASN A 220 15.50 -25.63 15.62
C ASN A 220 15.85 -27.08 16.02
N GLY A 221 17.15 -27.40 16.07
CA GLY A 221 17.69 -28.66 16.59
C GLY A 221 19.21 -28.73 16.39
N GLY A 222 19.99 -28.71 17.48
CA GLY A 222 21.46 -28.78 17.44
C GLY A 222 22.02 -30.05 18.09
N GLY A 223 23.24 -30.44 17.70
CA GLY A 223 23.96 -31.57 18.33
C GLY A 223 25.01 -32.25 17.43
N ASN A 224 26.22 -31.67 17.43
CA ASN A 224 27.56 -32.26 17.23
C ASN A 224 27.87 -33.52 16.36
N ASP A 225 29.06 -33.44 15.75
CA ASP A 225 30.03 -34.52 15.46
C ASP A 225 29.86 -35.50 14.27
N ASN A 226 30.43 -35.04 13.13
CA ASN A 226 31.59 -35.66 12.46
C ASN A 226 31.45 -37.03 11.75
N GLY A 227 31.56 -37.05 10.41
CA GLY A 227 31.90 -38.28 9.67
C GLY A 227 31.64 -38.32 8.14
N GLY A 228 32.65 -37.96 7.34
CA GLY A 228 32.99 -38.63 6.06
C GLY A 228 32.07 -38.58 4.82
N GLY A 229 32.61 -37.99 3.73
CA GLY A 229 32.85 -38.78 2.50
C GLY A 229 31.82 -38.83 1.35
N ASN A 230 32.03 -37.95 0.37
CA ASN A 230 31.95 -38.18 -1.08
C ASN A 230 30.60 -38.27 -1.85
N ASP A 231 30.47 -37.35 -2.81
CA ASP A 231 29.68 -37.28 -4.07
C ASP A 231 28.63 -38.35 -4.42
N GLY A 232 27.45 -37.89 -4.88
CA GLY A 232 26.56 -38.73 -5.70
C GLY A 232 25.10 -38.28 -5.86
N GLY A 233 24.82 -37.14 -6.50
CA GLY A 233 23.43 -36.81 -6.88
C GLY A 233 23.24 -35.38 -7.38
N GLY A 234 22.51 -35.23 -8.49
CA GLY A 234 22.09 -33.92 -8.99
C GLY A 234 20.64 -33.92 -9.43
N ASN A 235 19.91 -32.85 -9.11
CA ASN A 235 18.77 -32.37 -9.88
C ASN A 235 18.48 -30.89 -9.58
N ASN A 236 17.66 -30.26 -10.44
CA ASN A 236 17.07 -28.94 -10.38
C ASN A 236 17.10 -28.19 -9.03
N GLY A 237 17.80 -27.06 -9.04
CA GLY A 237 17.71 -25.97 -8.06
C GLY A 237 17.92 -24.62 -8.76
N GLY A 238 17.05 -24.30 -9.72
CA GLY A 238 17.19 -23.20 -10.68
C GLY A 238 17.03 -21.78 -10.12
N GLY A 239 17.65 -21.48 -8.97
CA GLY A 239 17.74 -20.13 -8.46
C GLY A 239 18.69 -19.30 -9.32
N ASN A 240 18.15 -18.35 -10.08
CA ASN A 240 18.93 -17.29 -10.71
C ASN A 240 18.38 -15.93 -10.31
N ASN A 241 19.26 -15.05 -9.83
CA ASN A 241 18.90 -13.69 -9.47
C ASN A 241 18.33 -12.93 -10.68
N GLY A 242 17.19 -12.27 -10.48
CA GLY A 242 16.80 -11.12 -11.30
C GLY A 242 17.73 -9.94 -11.01
N GLY A 243 18.99 -10.03 -11.48
CA GLY A 243 20.12 -9.18 -11.08
C GLY A 243 20.05 -7.74 -11.59
N GLY A 244 19.04 -6.99 -11.17
CA GLY A 244 19.03 -5.53 -11.22
C GLY A 244 19.61 -4.90 -9.95
N ASN A 245 19.86 -3.59 -9.99
CA ASN A 245 20.04 -2.79 -8.79
C ASN A 245 18.70 -2.66 -8.05
N ASN A 246 18.37 -3.67 -7.25
CA ASN A 246 17.36 -3.56 -6.22
C ASN A 246 18.00 -2.76 -5.06
N ASN A 247 17.31 -1.74 -4.53
CA ASN A 247 17.87 -0.75 -3.59
C ASN A 247 18.09 -1.28 -2.14
N GLY A 248 18.64 -2.48 -1.99
CA GLY A 248 18.64 -3.25 -0.74
C GLY A 248 17.31 -3.97 -0.45
N LEU A 249 16.32 -3.84 -1.35
CA LEU A 249 15.01 -4.46 -1.24
C LEU A 249 15.02 -5.91 -1.77
N ASP A 250 14.41 -6.82 -1.02
CA ASP A 250 14.02 -8.16 -1.48
C ASP A 250 12.89 -8.00 -2.51
N VAL A 251 13.14 -8.30 -3.80
CA VAL A 251 12.15 -8.18 -4.89
C VAL A 251 11.91 -9.56 -5.48
N LEU A 252 10.66 -10.01 -5.49
CA LEU A 252 10.30 -11.37 -5.89
C LEU A 252 10.16 -11.51 -7.41
N ALA A 253 9.53 -10.52 -8.07
CA ALA A 253 9.41 -10.48 -9.53
C ALA A 253 9.13 -9.06 -10.06
N ASN A 254 9.66 -8.74 -11.25
CA ASN A 254 9.32 -7.52 -11.99
C ASN A 254 8.80 -7.80 -13.42
N ASN A 255 8.52 -9.07 -13.72
CA ASN A 255 8.04 -9.59 -15.00
C ASN A 255 7.42 -11.00 -14.79
N CYS A 256 6.97 -11.64 -15.86
CA CYS A 256 6.28 -12.94 -15.84
C CYS A 256 7.17 -14.17 -16.10
N ASP A 257 8.50 -14.04 -16.14
CA ASP A 257 9.37 -15.10 -16.70
C ASP A 257 9.61 -16.30 -15.78
N ASN A 258 9.38 -16.12 -14.47
CA ASN A 258 9.33 -17.20 -13.49
C ASN A 258 7.88 -17.64 -13.13
N SER A 259 6.86 -16.94 -13.64
CA SER A 259 5.45 -17.26 -13.33
C SER A 259 5.04 -18.60 -13.93
N GLN A 260 4.31 -19.39 -13.14
CA GLN A 260 3.74 -20.66 -13.57
C GLN A 260 2.36 -20.50 -14.23
N LEU A 261 1.83 -19.27 -14.30
CA LEU A 261 0.54 -18.97 -14.93
C LEU A 261 0.69 -18.86 -16.45
N GLN A 262 -0.36 -19.24 -17.17
CA GLN A 262 -0.44 -18.96 -18.61
C GLN A 262 -0.30 -17.45 -18.86
N ARG A 263 0.52 -17.06 -19.86
CA ARG A 263 0.60 -15.66 -20.29
C ARG A 263 -0.77 -15.20 -20.83
N HIS A 264 -1.10 -13.94 -20.60
CA HIS A 264 -2.32 -13.32 -21.14
C HIS A 264 -2.41 -13.38 -22.68
N ASP A 265 -3.64 -13.43 -23.17
CA ASP A 265 -4.02 -13.45 -24.59
C ASP A 265 -4.70 -12.15 -25.04
N GLY A 266 -4.70 -11.12 -24.19
CA GLY A 266 -5.39 -9.84 -24.41
C GLY A 266 -6.88 -9.86 -24.07
N PHE A 267 -7.44 -10.98 -23.62
CA PHE A 267 -8.83 -11.09 -23.19
C PHE A 267 -8.98 -11.10 -21.66
N GLN A 268 -10.21 -10.94 -21.19
CA GLN A 268 -10.57 -10.88 -19.76
C GLN A 268 -10.60 -12.29 -19.14
N ASN A 269 -9.43 -12.94 -19.15
CA ASN A 269 -9.17 -14.27 -18.63
C ASN A 269 -8.36 -14.17 -17.33
N GLY A 270 -8.93 -14.60 -16.21
CA GLY A 270 -8.24 -14.62 -14.92
C GLY A 270 -7.31 -15.82 -14.77
N ASN A 271 -6.50 -15.81 -13.69
CA ASN A 271 -5.40 -16.75 -13.46
C ASN A 271 -4.40 -16.72 -14.64
N ARG A 272 -3.82 -15.55 -14.87
CA ARG A 272 -2.87 -15.25 -15.97
C ARG A 272 -1.73 -14.37 -15.46
N CYS A 273 -0.58 -14.44 -16.13
CA CYS A 273 0.47 -13.44 -15.97
C CYS A 273 0.50 -12.47 -17.16
N ILE A 274 0.36 -11.18 -16.88
CA ILE A 274 0.36 -10.08 -17.85
C ILE A 274 1.79 -9.63 -18.08
N THR A 275 2.33 -9.78 -19.30
CA THR A 275 3.77 -9.64 -19.62
C THR A 275 4.39 -8.26 -19.35
N THR A 276 3.56 -7.24 -19.16
CA THR A 276 3.94 -5.91 -18.67
C THR A 276 4.28 -5.91 -17.17
N ALA A 277 4.63 -4.76 -16.59
CA ALA A 277 4.80 -4.61 -15.13
C ALA A 277 3.55 -4.89 -14.28
N PHE A 278 2.38 -5.20 -14.87
CA PHE A 278 1.19 -5.64 -14.13
C PHE A 278 1.44 -6.95 -13.37
N GLY A 279 2.02 -7.99 -13.98
CA GLY A 279 2.27 -9.28 -13.31
C GLY A 279 1.06 -10.21 -13.28
N GLU A 280 0.94 -10.98 -12.20
CA GLU A 280 -0.07 -12.03 -12.03
C GLU A 280 -1.44 -11.48 -11.61
N VAL A 281 -2.50 -12.04 -12.21
CA VAL A 281 -3.91 -11.67 -12.03
C VAL A 281 -4.71 -12.90 -11.64
N GLY A 282 -5.47 -12.78 -10.55
CA GLY A 282 -6.32 -13.87 -10.02
C GLY A 282 -7.48 -14.24 -10.95
N SER A 283 -8.21 -15.30 -10.59
CA SER A 283 -9.54 -15.55 -11.17
C SER A 283 -10.56 -14.55 -10.60
N ALA A 284 -11.69 -14.31 -11.26
CA ALA A 284 -12.72 -13.43 -10.71
C ALA A 284 -13.25 -13.84 -9.32
N ALA A 285 -13.13 -15.13 -8.94
CA ALA A 285 -13.46 -15.62 -7.60
C ALA A 285 -12.37 -15.34 -6.55
N ASN A 286 -11.12 -15.16 -7.00
CA ASN A 286 -9.92 -14.94 -6.18
C ASN A 286 -9.41 -13.48 -6.20
N ASN A 287 -10.03 -12.59 -6.97
CA ASN A 287 -9.65 -11.18 -6.97
C ASN A 287 -10.02 -10.52 -5.62
N PRO A 288 -9.20 -9.58 -5.12
CA PRO A 288 -9.40 -8.96 -3.81
C PRO A 288 -10.67 -8.11 -3.77
N SER A 289 -11.27 -8.04 -2.58
CA SER A 289 -12.37 -7.12 -2.27
C SER A 289 -12.16 -6.51 -0.88
N LEU A 290 -12.56 -5.25 -0.73
CA LEU A 290 -12.37 -4.45 0.49
C LEU A 290 -13.65 -3.69 0.83
N LEU A 291 -13.92 -3.49 2.12
CA LEU A 291 -15.07 -2.74 2.64
C LEU A 291 -14.71 -2.04 3.95
N ILE A 292 -15.17 -0.80 4.15
CA ILE A 292 -15.12 -0.11 5.43
C ILE A 292 -16.36 -0.56 6.24
N THR A 293 -16.15 -1.46 7.21
CA THR A 293 -17.23 -2.10 8.00
C THR A 293 -17.77 -1.22 9.12
N ASP A 294 -17.00 -0.23 9.58
CA ASP A 294 -17.38 0.71 10.65
C ASP A 294 -16.61 2.03 10.48
N SER A 295 -17.30 3.16 10.69
CA SER A 295 -16.73 4.50 10.61
C SER A 295 -17.66 5.51 11.30
N PRO A 296 -17.14 6.57 11.94
CA PRO A 296 -17.98 7.61 12.51
C PRO A 296 -18.63 8.47 11.41
N GLN A 297 -19.88 8.87 11.61
CA GLN A 297 -20.53 9.85 10.73
C GLN A 297 -20.03 11.28 10.98
N GLN A 298 -19.64 11.58 12.24
CA GLN A 298 -19.10 12.86 12.65
C GLN A 298 -17.99 12.70 13.70
N VAL A 299 -17.01 13.61 13.67
CA VAL A 299 -15.94 13.79 14.67
C VAL A 299 -15.72 15.30 14.89
N ASN A 300 -15.08 15.71 15.98
CA ASN A 300 -14.58 17.09 16.11
C ASN A 300 -13.20 17.25 15.42
N ARG A 301 -12.79 18.49 15.19
CA ARG A 301 -11.42 18.83 14.75
C ARG A 301 -10.39 18.30 15.76
N ASN A 302 -9.40 17.57 15.26
CA ASN A 302 -8.36 16.86 16.04
C ASN A 302 -8.88 15.81 17.05
N GLU A 303 -10.14 15.34 16.92
CA GLU A 303 -10.63 14.13 17.60
C GLU A 303 -10.19 12.90 16.81
N GLY A 304 -9.52 11.97 17.48
CA GLY A 304 -9.06 10.71 16.88
C GLY A 304 -10.19 9.68 16.77
N PHE A 305 -10.18 8.88 15.71
CA PHE A 305 -11.22 7.91 15.43
C PHE A 305 -10.69 6.63 14.78
N ALA A 306 -11.49 5.57 14.86
CA ALA A 306 -11.24 4.31 14.18
C ALA A 306 -12.01 4.21 12.86
N LEU A 307 -11.41 3.51 11.90
CA LEU A 307 -12.09 2.89 10.77
C LEU A 307 -11.87 1.37 10.89
N ARG A 308 -12.90 0.56 10.67
CA ARG A 308 -12.73 -0.89 10.50
C ARG A 308 -12.73 -1.23 9.02
N ILE A 309 -11.73 -1.98 8.60
CA ILE A 309 -11.49 -2.38 7.22
C ILE A 309 -11.60 -3.91 7.17
N SER A 310 -12.58 -4.42 6.44
CA SER A 310 -12.62 -5.84 6.08
C SER A 310 -11.99 -6.04 4.71
N THR A 311 -11.14 -7.05 4.60
CA THR A 311 -10.51 -7.49 3.35
C THR A 311 -10.78 -8.97 3.12
N ARG A 312 -10.92 -9.37 1.86
CA ARG A 312 -11.03 -10.77 1.41
C ARG A 312 -10.19 -10.93 0.15
N ASN A 313 -9.63 -12.11 -0.06
CA ASN A 313 -8.81 -12.49 -1.21
C ASN A 313 -7.52 -11.67 -1.36
N LEU A 314 -7.05 -11.10 -0.25
CA LEU A 314 -5.81 -10.34 -0.14
C LEU A 314 -4.98 -10.96 0.97
N ILE A 315 -3.72 -11.32 0.67
CA ILE A 315 -2.69 -11.62 1.66
C ILE A 315 -1.91 -10.33 1.91
N ARG A 316 -1.82 -9.91 3.16
CA ARG A 316 -1.22 -8.62 3.56
C ARG A 316 0.21 -8.79 4.05
N ASP A 317 1.01 -9.46 3.23
CA ASP A 317 2.38 -9.90 3.50
C ASP A 317 3.42 -9.28 2.56
N ARG A 318 3.05 -8.23 1.82
CA ARG A 318 3.92 -7.65 0.80
C ARG A 318 3.80 -6.14 0.64
N PHE A 319 4.77 -5.45 1.23
CA PHE A 319 5.03 -4.02 1.10
C PHE A 319 6.50 -3.76 0.72
N LEU A 320 6.75 -2.78 -0.17
CA LEU A 320 8.09 -2.37 -0.58
C LEU A 320 8.25 -0.86 -0.37
N PRO A 321 8.82 -0.39 0.76
CA PRO A 321 8.76 1.01 1.19
C PRO A 321 9.07 2.03 0.08
N ALA A 322 8.14 2.96 -0.14
CA ALA A 322 8.21 3.87 -1.28
C ALA A 322 9.44 4.79 -1.20
N GLY A 323 9.83 5.23 0.00
CA GLY A 323 11.04 6.04 0.22
C GLY A 323 12.35 5.30 -0.04
N GLN A 324 12.33 3.96 -0.08
CA GLN A 324 13.50 3.15 -0.45
C GLN A 324 13.57 2.89 -1.96
N GLY A 325 12.52 3.27 -2.72
CA GLY A 325 12.38 3.08 -4.16
C GLY A 325 11.48 1.91 -4.57
N GLY A 326 10.75 1.30 -3.63
CA GLY A 326 9.94 0.11 -3.88
C GLY A 326 8.68 0.32 -4.74
N TYR A 327 8.16 1.55 -4.80
CA TYR A 327 6.83 1.90 -5.29
C TYR A 327 6.46 1.43 -6.71
N TYR A 328 7.43 1.18 -7.60
CA TYR A 328 7.20 0.63 -8.95
C TYR A 328 8.07 -0.61 -9.25
N LEU A 329 8.61 -1.26 -8.22
CA LEU A 329 9.72 -2.19 -8.35
C LEU A 329 9.28 -3.64 -8.60
N GLU A 330 8.13 -4.03 -8.07
CA GLU A 330 7.59 -5.39 -8.14
C GLU A 330 6.30 -5.47 -8.98
N SER A 331 6.11 -6.56 -9.71
CA SER A 331 4.84 -6.85 -10.39
C SER A 331 3.86 -7.55 -9.44
N SER A 332 2.55 -7.51 -9.72
CA SER A 332 1.55 -8.26 -8.93
C SER A 332 1.93 -9.75 -8.89
N LEU A 333 1.75 -10.37 -7.73
CA LEU A 333 2.02 -11.78 -7.49
C LEU A 333 0.85 -12.40 -6.72
N LEU A 334 0.58 -13.68 -7.01
CA LEU A 334 -0.37 -14.48 -6.24
C LEU A 334 0.36 -15.36 -5.22
N ASN A 335 -0.37 -15.82 -4.20
CA ASN A 335 0.05 -16.97 -3.40
C ASN A 335 -0.31 -18.29 -4.10
N GLU A 336 0.06 -19.42 -3.50
CA GLU A 336 -0.24 -20.77 -4.02
C GLU A 336 -1.75 -21.07 -4.20
N GLN A 337 -2.62 -20.31 -3.54
CA GLN A 337 -4.08 -20.40 -3.64
C GLN A 337 -4.65 -19.52 -4.77
N GLY A 338 -3.80 -18.77 -5.47
CA GLY A 338 -4.18 -17.81 -6.51
C GLY A 338 -4.78 -16.51 -5.97
N LEU A 339 -4.49 -16.13 -4.72
CA LEU A 339 -4.93 -14.88 -4.08
C LEU A 339 -3.84 -13.81 -4.17
N THR A 340 -4.20 -12.53 -4.36
CA THR A 340 -3.23 -11.43 -4.45
C THR A 340 -2.42 -11.26 -3.16
N ARG A 341 -1.09 -11.12 -3.30
CA ARG A 341 -0.18 -10.68 -2.23
C ARG A 341 0.07 -9.18 -2.33
N GLY A 342 0.09 -8.51 -1.18
CA GLY A 342 0.16 -7.06 -1.13
C GLY A 342 -0.06 -6.48 0.27
N HIS A 343 -0.78 -5.37 0.32
CA HIS A 343 -1.13 -4.59 1.51
C HIS A 343 -2.44 -3.82 1.25
N PHE A 344 -2.84 -2.88 2.14
CA PHE A 344 -3.84 -1.87 1.77
C PHE A 344 -3.46 -0.48 2.28
N HIS A 345 -3.94 0.56 1.62
CA HIS A 345 -3.78 1.95 2.01
C HIS A 345 -5.05 2.48 2.67
N THR A 346 -4.89 3.40 3.62
CA THR A 346 -5.97 4.23 4.16
C THR A 346 -5.56 5.69 4.13
N ALA A 347 -6.37 6.54 3.52
CA ALA A 347 -6.11 7.97 3.43
C ALA A 347 -7.37 8.80 3.71
N CYS A 348 -7.24 9.88 4.49
CA CYS A 348 -8.32 10.85 4.73
C CYS A 348 -7.91 12.23 4.23
N ARG A 349 -8.72 12.85 3.37
CA ARG A 349 -8.55 14.22 2.88
C ARG A 349 -9.76 15.08 3.17
N MET A 350 -9.55 16.37 3.43
CA MET A 350 -10.63 17.34 3.53
C MET A 350 -11.09 17.71 2.12
N LEU A 351 -12.41 17.69 1.88
CA LEU A 351 -13.00 18.07 0.61
C LEU A 351 -13.30 19.58 0.57
N PRO A 352 -12.77 20.36 -0.40
CA PRO A 352 -13.12 21.77 -0.56
C PRO A 352 -14.61 21.98 -0.86
N ASN A 353 -15.22 21.04 -1.57
CA ASN A 353 -16.67 20.89 -1.72
C ASN A 353 -17.00 19.42 -2.08
N VAL A 354 -18.29 19.08 -2.13
CA VAL A 354 -18.77 17.70 -2.33
C VAL A 354 -19.34 17.40 -3.72
N ASN A 355 -19.26 18.36 -4.65
CA ASN A 355 -19.98 18.39 -5.93
C ASN A 355 -19.09 18.18 -7.17
N GLU A 356 -17.77 18.38 -7.05
CA GLU A 356 -16.81 18.16 -8.12
C GLU A 356 -15.65 17.25 -7.67
N ALA A 357 -14.78 16.87 -8.61
CA ALA A 357 -13.57 16.12 -8.29
C ALA A 357 -12.52 17.07 -7.66
N PRO A 358 -12.06 16.83 -6.43
CA PRO A 358 -11.04 17.67 -5.81
C PRO A 358 -9.69 17.52 -6.51
N ALA A 359 -8.90 18.60 -6.47
CA ALA A 359 -7.54 18.65 -7.01
C ALA A 359 -6.64 17.52 -6.43
N PRO A 360 -5.75 16.91 -7.22
CA PRO A 360 -4.92 15.77 -6.78
C PRO A 360 -3.63 16.17 -6.05
N GLU A 361 -3.17 17.41 -6.15
CA GLU A 361 -1.89 17.87 -5.58
C GLU A 361 -1.88 17.99 -4.03
N PRO A 362 -2.98 18.36 -3.34
CA PRO A 362 -3.01 18.41 -1.89
C PRO A 362 -2.87 17.02 -1.25
N VAL A 363 -1.80 16.84 -0.47
CA VAL A 363 -1.56 15.67 0.37
C VAL A 363 -2.73 15.45 1.35
N PRO A 364 -3.19 14.21 1.55
CA PRO A 364 -4.24 13.90 2.52
C PRO A 364 -3.81 14.21 3.96
N ALA A 365 -4.76 14.64 4.80
CA ALA A 365 -4.54 14.94 6.21
C ALA A 365 -4.16 13.72 7.07
N PHE A 366 -4.37 12.51 6.55
CA PHE A 366 -3.89 11.25 7.11
C PHE A 366 -3.57 10.27 5.97
N PHE A 367 -2.46 9.52 6.08
CA PHE A 367 -2.13 8.41 5.17
C PHE A 367 -1.31 7.33 5.89
N VAL A 368 -1.74 6.06 5.76
CA VAL A 368 -0.92 4.88 6.06
C VAL A 368 -1.07 3.80 4.99
N ALA A 369 -0.01 3.04 4.75
CA ALA A 369 -0.09 1.69 4.19
C ALA A 369 -0.08 0.66 5.32
N THR A 370 -0.78 -0.45 5.17
CA THR A 370 -1.01 -1.43 6.24
C THR A 370 -0.70 -2.86 5.78
N GLU A 371 0.29 -3.47 6.42
CA GLU A 371 0.60 -4.90 6.32
C GLU A 371 0.63 -5.56 7.71
N ASP A 372 0.33 -6.86 7.78
CA ASP A 372 0.22 -7.58 9.05
C ASP A 372 0.42 -9.11 8.93
N GLY A 373 0.87 -9.59 7.76
CA GLY A 373 0.97 -11.00 7.42
C GLY A 373 -0.36 -11.76 7.38
N GLY A 374 -1.50 -11.06 7.52
CA GLY A 374 -2.83 -11.65 7.62
C GLY A 374 -3.60 -11.68 6.30
N GLY A 375 -4.92 -11.88 6.40
CA GLY A 375 -5.80 -12.03 5.26
C GLY A 375 -5.90 -13.46 4.72
N GLY A 376 -6.52 -13.61 3.54
CA GLY A 376 -6.87 -14.91 2.96
C GLY A 376 -8.19 -14.91 2.20
N ALA A 377 -8.70 -16.10 1.83
CA ALA A 377 -9.94 -16.26 1.07
C ALA A 377 -11.24 -15.93 1.87
N GLN A 378 -11.14 -15.77 3.19
CA GLN A 378 -12.24 -15.37 4.06
C GLN A 378 -12.09 -13.91 4.48
N PRO A 379 -13.19 -13.21 4.86
CA PRO A 379 -13.10 -11.88 5.45
C PRO A 379 -12.23 -11.87 6.70
N ASP A 380 -11.26 -10.95 6.72
CA ASP A 380 -10.45 -10.61 7.88
C ASP A 380 -10.56 -9.10 8.13
N GLU A 381 -10.55 -8.68 9.39
CA GLU A 381 -10.78 -7.29 9.81
C GLU A 381 -9.52 -6.68 10.44
N VAL A 382 -9.22 -5.45 10.06
CA VAL A 382 -8.17 -4.59 10.62
C VAL A 382 -8.78 -3.25 11.03
N THR A 383 -8.42 -2.75 12.20
CA THR A 383 -8.82 -1.41 12.67
C THR A 383 -7.70 -0.41 12.40
N ILE A 384 -7.98 0.66 11.67
CA ILE A 384 -7.06 1.77 11.42
C ILE A 384 -7.41 2.93 12.36
N GLN A 385 -6.40 3.46 13.05
CA GLN A 385 -6.55 4.59 13.97
C GLN A 385 -6.10 5.88 13.28
N VAL A 386 -7.04 6.80 13.05
CA VAL A 386 -6.78 8.16 12.57
C VAL A 386 -6.59 9.05 13.82
N PRO A 387 -5.42 9.69 14.05
CA PRO A 387 -5.18 10.49 15.25
C PRO A 387 -6.08 11.73 15.39
N GLY A 388 -6.66 12.17 14.27
CA GLY A 388 -7.56 13.31 14.16
C GLY A 388 -7.38 13.99 12.80
N LEU A 389 -8.28 14.90 12.45
CA LEU A 389 -8.21 15.70 11.23
C LEU A 389 -8.13 17.20 11.56
N PRO A 390 -7.27 17.97 10.85
CA PRO A 390 -6.88 19.32 11.26
C PRO A 390 -7.95 20.39 11.01
N ASP A 391 -8.91 20.11 10.13
CA ASP A 391 -9.91 21.08 9.65
C ASP A 391 -11.35 20.60 9.74
N SER A 392 -12.24 21.54 10.00
CA SER A 392 -13.69 21.39 9.98
C SER A 392 -14.20 21.36 8.54
N GLY A 393 -15.17 20.50 8.23
CA GLY A 393 -15.69 20.30 6.88
C GLY A 393 -16.02 18.83 6.61
N ILE A 394 -16.25 18.45 5.35
CA ILE A 394 -16.42 17.05 4.97
C ILE A 394 -15.06 16.42 4.69
N ALA A 395 -14.66 15.45 5.49
CA ALA A 395 -13.56 14.55 5.15
C ALA A 395 -14.06 13.43 4.22
N GLN A 396 -13.25 13.05 3.24
CA GLN A 396 -13.34 11.78 2.54
C GLN A 396 -12.22 10.88 3.05
N CYS A 397 -12.59 9.78 3.72
CA CYS A 397 -11.67 8.71 4.06
C CYS A 397 -11.87 7.56 3.09
N ALA A 398 -10.82 7.20 2.35
CA ALA A 398 -10.81 6.12 1.37
C ALA A 398 -9.79 5.05 1.77
N VAL A 399 -10.11 3.81 1.43
CA VAL A 399 -9.29 2.62 1.69
C VAL A 399 -9.23 1.78 0.44
N TRP A 400 -8.05 1.30 0.05
CA TRP A 400 -7.89 0.45 -1.13
C TRP A 400 -6.75 -0.55 -0.97
N ALA A 401 -6.89 -1.75 -1.56
CA ALA A 401 -5.78 -2.71 -1.59
C ALA A 401 -4.65 -2.21 -2.49
N GLY A 402 -3.41 -2.54 -2.14
CA GLY A 402 -2.22 -2.39 -2.95
C GLY A 402 -1.63 -3.75 -3.30
N ASP A 403 -1.16 -3.94 -4.53
CA ASP A 403 -0.22 -5.00 -4.89
C ASP A 403 1.20 -4.66 -4.42
N GLY A 404 2.20 -5.50 -4.71
CA GLY A 404 3.62 -5.21 -4.43
C GLY A 404 4.18 -3.94 -5.12
N SER A 405 3.42 -3.31 -6.02
CA SER A 405 3.69 -2.02 -6.68
C SER A 405 2.75 -0.90 -6.17
N HIS A 406 2.07 -1.08 -5.03
CA HIS A 406 1.19 -0.08 -4.41
C HIS A 406 -0.04 0.30 -5.27
N ARG A 407 -0.33 -0.47 -6.34
CA ARG A 407 -1.46 -0.25 -7.24
C ARG A 407 -2.67 -1.02 -6.74
N ILE A 408 -3.87 -0.51 -7.02
CA ILE A 408 -5.10 -1.31 -6.89
C ILE A 408 -4.94 -2.58 -7.74
N PRO A 409 -5.00 -3.79 -7.15
CA PRO A 409 -4.76 -5.03 -7.88
C PRO A 409 -5.68 -5.18 -9.09
N MET A 410 -5.12 -5.52 -10.24
CA MET A 410 -5.88 -5.60 -11.48
C MET A 410 -6.84 -6.81 -11.43
N SER A 411 -8.12 -6.55 -11.71
CA SER A 411 -9.15 -7.59 -11.80
C SER A 411 -9.12 -8.32 -13.14
N GLU A 412 -9.64 -9.54 -13.17
CA GLU A 412 -9.85 -10.38 -14.37
C GLU A 412 -10.59 -9.61 -15.48
N ARG A 413 -11.57 -8.78 -15.08
CA ARG A 413 -12.51 -8.13 -15.98
C ARG A 413 -12.98 -6.78 -15.46
N ALA A 414 -13.29 -5.88 -16.40
CA ALA A 414 -13.61 -4.48 -16.12
C ALA A 414 -14.97 -4.25 -15.43
N ASN A 415 -15.80 -5.28 -15.28
CA ASN A 415 -17.09 -5.22 -14.58
C ASN A 415 -17.06 -5.84 -13.16
N GLN A 416 -15.89 -5.92 -12.53
CA GLN A 416 -15.75 -6.15 -11.09
C GLN A 416 -15.60 -4.82 -10.35
N THR A 417 -16.20 -4.70 -9.17
CA THR A 417 -15.84 -3.65 -8.21
C THR A 417 -14.40 -3.90 -7.75
N PRO A 418 -13.48 -2.91 -7.84
CA PRO A 418 -12.13 -3.06 -7.31
C PRO A 418 -12.13 -3.19 -5.78
N ALA A 419 -11.01 -3.60 -5.20
CA ALA A 419 -10.78 -3.57 -3.76
C ALA A 419 -10.57 -2.13 -3.25
N PHE A 420 -11.63 -1.32 -3.28
CA PHE A 420 -11.67 0.10 -2.90
C PHE A 420 -13.01 0.38 -2.21
N ASP A 421 -12.99 1.18 -1.14
CA ASP A 421 -14.17 1.76 -0.52
C ASP A 421 -13.87 3.17 0.03
N ALA A 422 -14.89 4.02 0.20
CA ALA A 422 -14.72 5.37 0.73
C ALA A 422 -15.96 5.92 1.44
N VAL A 423 -15.75 6.46 2.65
CA VAL A 423 -16.76 7.11 3.49
C VAL A 423 -16.59 8.63 3.51
N ARG A 424 -17.69 9.34 3.84
CA ARG A 424 -17.69 10.79 4.10
C ARG A 424 -17.99 11.02 5.59
N ILE A 425 -17.14 11.80 6.26
CA ILE A 425 -17.20 12.08 7.69
C ILE A 425 -17.31 13.60 7.89
N GLN A 426 -18.26 14.07 8.68
CA GLN A 426 -18.32 15.48 9.08
C GLN A 426 -17.28 15.74 10.19
N VAL A 427 -16.34 16.64 9.95
CA VAL A 427 -15.45 17.19 10.98
C VAL A 427 -16.04 18.52 11.45
N ASN A 428 -16.26 18.65 12.76
CA ASN A 428 -16.80 19.85 13.41
C ASN A 428 -15.69 20.71 14.00
#